data_AF-A0A6P6PD02-F1
#
_entry.id   AF-A0A6P6PD02-F1
#
_cell.length_a   1.000
_cell.length_b   1.000
_cell.length_c   1.000
_cell.angle_alpha   90.00
_cell.angle_beta   90.00
_cell.angle_gamma   90.00
#
_symmetry.space_group_name_H-M   'P 1'
#
loop_
_entity.id
_entity.type
_entity.pdbx_description
1 polymer ?
#
loop_
_entity_poly.entity_id
_entity_poly.type
_entity_poly.pdbx_seq_one_letter_code
_entity_poly.pdbx_strand_id
1 'polypeptide(L)'
;MADGFNWFLVLSSVFLVNLIKTLLPSISSFLSKIFQKDADQEMEMRTEIQNMKMEMSTVNMMDEFARYARLERKINKMTDQLKTLVKSRTSQQAKMKWIVNIVFYILQAALMISLILKYYADPVTVVPSKWIAPLERLVAFPSGIAGGVGITCWLVVCNKVVAIILHAVS
;
A
#
# COMPACT_ATOMS: atom_id res chain seq x y z
N MET A 1 -11.32 37.52 2.73
CA MET A 1 -11.33 36.71 1.50
C MET A 1 -10.21 35.65 1.46
N ALA A 2 -9.10 35.81 2.21
CA ALA A 2 -8.02 34.80 2.26
C ALA A 2 -8.34 33.57 3.13
N ASP A 3 -9.11 33.73 4.21
CA ASP A 3 -9.37 32.65 5.19
C ASP A 3 -10.18 31.49 4.60
N GLY A 4 -11.08 31.82 3.66
CA GLY A 4 -11.87 30.85 2.91
C GLY A 4 -11.02 29.92 2.03
N PHE A 5 -9.87 30.37 1.54
CA PHE A 5 -9.03 29.55 0.66
C PHE A 5 -8.19 28.53 1.45
N ASN A 6 -7.80 28.89 2.68
CA ASN A 6 -6.93 28.08 3.51
C ASN A 6 -7.58 26.77 3.98
N TRP A 7 -8.84 26.79 4.42
CA TRP A 7 -9.54 25.57 4.85
C TRP A 7 -9.81 24.60 3.68
N PHE A 8 -10.12 25.13 2.48
CA PHE A 8 -10.25 24.32 1.26
C PHE A 8 -8.93 23.65 0.86
N LEU A 9 -7.80 24.36 0.97
CA LEU A 9 -6.48 23.79 0.73
C LEU A 9 -6.16 22.65 1.69
N VAL A 10 -6.44 22.84 2.99
CA VAL A 10 -6.22 21.79 3.99
C VAL A 10 -7.12 20.58 3.71
N LEU A 11 -8.41 20.80 3.42
CA LEU A 11 -9.33 19.71 3.06
C LEU A 11 -8.88 18.96 1.80
N SER A 12 -8.52 19.69 0.74
CA SER A 12 -8.03 19.11 -0.51
C SER A 12 -6.77 18.28 -0.28
N SER A 13 -5.84 18.77 0.54
CA SER A 13 -4.62 18.03 0.87
C SER A 13 -4.91 16.74 1.65
N VAL A 14 -5.82 16.76 2.64
CA VAL A 14 -6.21 15.58 3.41
C VAL A 14 -6.96 14.56 2.55
N PHE A 15 -7.84 15.05 1.68
CA PHE A 15 -8.55 14.21 0.73
C PHE A 15 -7.57 13.54 -0.25
N LEU A 16 -6.63 14.30 -0.81
CA LEU A 16 -5.62 13.80 -1.73
C LEU A 16 -4.72 12.74 -1.07
N VAL A 17 -4.26 12.97 0.16
CA VAL A 17 -3.45 12.00 0.92
C VAL A 17 -4.21 10.69 1.15
N ASN A 18 -5.49 10.78 1.53
CA ASN A 18 -6.32 9.59 1.74
C ASN A 18 -6.63 8.86 0.42
N LEU A 19 -6.88 9.60 -0.65
CA LEU A 19 -7.10 9.02 -1.97
C LEU A 19 -5.86 8.25 -2.44
N ILE A 20 -4.67 8.83 -2.29
CA ILE A 20 -3.43 8.12 -2.66
C ILE A 20 -3.22 6.90 -1.74
N LYS A 21 -3.59 6.98 -0.46
CA LYS A 21 -3.54 5.82 0.46
C LYS A 21 -4.42 4.66 -0.02
N THR A 22 -5.62 4.92 -0.54
CA THR A 22 -6.44 3.86 -1.16
C THR A 22 -5.89 3.32 -2.45
N LEU A 23 -5.22 4.17 -3.23
CA LEU A 23 -4.59 3.75 -4.48
C LEU A 23 -3.26 3.02 -4.24
N LEU A 24 -2.71 3.07 -3.03
CA LEU A 24 -1.46 2.41 -2.64
C LEU A 24 -1.40 0.91 -2.97
N PRO A 25 -2.40 0.07 -2.61
CA PRO A 25 -2.41 -1.34 -3.01
C PRO A 25 -2.45 -1.52 -4.53
N SER A 26 -3.20 -0.68 -5.25
CA SER A 26 -3.27 -0.71 -6.71
C SER A 26 -1.93 -0.36 -7.35
N ILE A 27 -1.29 0.73 -6.89
CA ILE A 27 0.05 1.17 -7.34
C ILE A 27 1.09 0.09 -7.06
N SER A 28 1.06 -0.50 -5.86
CA SER A 28 1.98 -1.56 -5.49
C SER A 28 1.78 -2.83 -6.32
N SER A 29 0.53 -3.19 -6.62
CA SER A 29 0.22 -4.32 -7.51
C SER A 29 0.66 -4.06 -8.95
N PHE A 30 0.52 -2.83 -9.43
CA PHE A 30 0.93 -2.42 -10.77
C PHE A 30 2.45 -2.43 -10.93
N LEU A 31 3.17 -1.85 -9.96
CA LEU A 31 4.64 -1.94 -9.87
C LEU A 31 5.10 -3.40 -9.80
N SER A 32 4.42 -4.22 -9.00
CA SER A 32 4.73 -5.64 -8.91
C SER A 32 4.50 -6.36 -10.25
N LYS A 33 3.42 -6.05 -10.98
CA LYS A 33 3.13 -6.63 -12.30
C LYS A 33 4.15 -6.22 -13.36
N ILE A 34 4.56 -4.95 -13.39
CA ILE A 34 5.61 -4.46 -14.29
C ILE A 34 6.94 -5.17 -14.00
N PHE A 35 7.27 -5.36 -12.72
CA PHE A 35 8.48 -6.06 -12.31
C PHE A 35 8.37 -7.59 -12.48
N GLN A 36 7.15 -8.14 -12.57
CA GLN A 36 6.86 -9.55 -12.81
C GLN A 36 6.85 -9.95 -14.28
N LYS A 37 7.59 -9.24 -15.16
CA LYS A 37 7.81 -9.71 -16.55
C LYS A 37 8.38 -11.14 -16.62
N ASP A 38 8.92 -11.65 -15.52
CA ASP A 38 9.36 -13.04 -15.38
C ASP A 38 8.21 -14.06 -15.13
N ALA A 39 6.94 -13.64 -15.10
CA ALA A 39 5.79 -14.54 -14.98
C ALA A 39 5.71 -15.53 -16.15
N ASP A 40 6.11 -15.10 -17.35
CA ASP A 40 6.16 -15.92 -18.55
C ASP A 40 7.17 -17.07 -18.40
N GLN A 41 8.35 -16.78 -17.83
CA GLN A 41 9.35 -17.81 -17.52
C GLN A 41 8.86 -18.83 -16.47
N GLU A 42 8.05 -18.39 -15.50
CA GLU A 42 7.49 -19.30 -14.50
C GLU A 42 6.43 -20.22 -15.11
N MET A 43 5.61 -19.69 -16.00
CA MET A 43 4.60 -20.46 -16.73
C MET A 43 5.23 -21.47 -17.69
N GLU A 44 6.30 -21.09 -18.39
CA GLU A 44 7.07 -21.99 -19.24
C GLU A 44 7.69 -23.15 -18.44
N MET A 45 8.34 -22.84 -17.31
CA MET A 45 8.96 -23.86 -16.44
C MET A 45 7.94 -24.81 -15.82
N ARG A 46 6.74 -24.32 -15.47
CA ARG A 46 5.61 -25.14 -15.00
C ARG A 46 5.12 -26.10 -16.09
N THR A 47 5.03 -25.62 -17.32
CA THR A 47 4.60 -26.41 -18.49
C THR A 47 5.64 -27.49 -18.79
N GLU A 48 6.93 -27.16 -18.73
CA GLU A 48 8.01 -28.14 -18.94
C GLU A 48 8.00 -29.23 -17.87
N ILE A 49 7.76 -28.88 -16.59
CA ILE A 49 7.60 -29.87 -15.51
C ILE A 49 6.40 -30.79 -15.77
N GLN A 50 5.27 -30.25 -16.24
CA GLN A 50 4.09 -31.06 -16.57
C GLN A 50 4.37 -32.02 -17.73
N ASN A 51 5.04 -31.55 -18.78
CA ASN A 51 5.42 -32.38 -19.93
C ASN A 51 6.37 -33.52 -19.51
N MET A 52 7.38 -33.24 -18.68
CA MET A 52 8.29 -34.29 -18.18
C MET A 52 7.58 -35.29 -17.26
N LYS A 53 6.60 -34.84 -16.45
CA LYS A 53 5.77 -35.76 -15.65
C LYS A 53 4.90 -36.66 -16.53
N MET A 54 4.38 -36.14 -17.63
CA MET A 54 3.63 -36.93 -18.60
C MET A 54 4.55 -37.96 -19.28
N GLU A 55 5.76 -37.57 -19.70
CA GLU A 55 6.75 -38.51 -20.23
C GLU A 55 7.09 -39.60 -19.21
N MET A 56 7.27 -39.24 -17.94
CA MET A 56 7.54 -40.20 -16.86
C MET A 56 6.41 -41.21 -16.67
N SER A 57 5.15 -40.81 -16.88
CA SER A 57 3.99 -41.71 -16.81
C SER A 57 3.92 -42.71 -17.98
N THR A 58 4.58 -42.41 -19.10
CA THR A 58 4.65 -43.30 -20.28
C THR A 58 5.85 -44.26 -20.24
N VAL A 59 6.84 -44.01 -19.38
CA VAL A 59 8.02 -44.86 -19.22
C VAL A 59 7.69 -46.02 -18.28
N ASN A 60 7.87 -47.26 -18.74
CA ASN A 60 7.67 -48.44 -17.91
C ASN A 60 8.79 -48.55 -16.86
N MET A 61 8.44 -48.35 -15.60
CA MET A 61 9.37 -48.31 -14.45
C MET A 61 10.17 -49.60 -14.27
N MET A 62 9.62 -50.75 -14.69
CA MET A 62 10.26 -52.07 -14.56
C MET A 62 11.33 -52.34 -15.62
N ASP A 63 11.11 -51.91 -16.88
CA ASP A 63 12.03 -52.19 -18.00
C ASP A 63 13.07 -51.08 -18.20
N GLU A 64 12.71 -49.82 -17.87
CA GLU A 64 13.54 -48.64 -18.11
C GLU A 64 13.88 -47.87 -16.81
N PHE A 65 14.14 -48.58 -15.71
CA PHE A 65 14.41 -47.99 -14.39
C PHE A 65 15.47 -46.87 -14.42
N ALA A 66 16.54 -47.04 -15.22
CA ALA A 66 17.58 -46.02 -15.36
C ALA A 66 17.07 -44.73 -16.02
N ARG A 67 16.16 -44.82 -16.99
CA ARG A 67 15.54 -43.65 -17.64
C ARG A 67 14.53 -43.00 -16.72
N TYR A 68 13.71 -43.80 -16.03
CA TYR A 68 12.77 -43.33 -15.02
C TYR A 68 13.48 -42.54 -13.90
N ALA A 69 14.54 -43.10 -13.31
CA ALA A 69 15.30 -42.44 -12.25
C ALA A 69 16.00 -41.15 -12.72
N ARG A 70 16.48 -41.10 -13.97
CA ARG A 70 17.05 -39.88 -14.55
C ARG A 70 15.98 -38.80 -14.74
N LEU A 71 14.81 -39.17 -15.23
CA LEU A 71 13.70 -38.26 -15.47
C LEU A 71 13.12 -37.73 -14.14
N GLU A 72 12.98 -38.58 -13.14
CA GLU A 72 12.56 -38.21 -11.78
C GLU A 72 13.50 -37.18 -11.15
N ARG A 73 14.82 -37.41 -11.23
CA ARG A 73 15.82 -36.43 -10.75
C ARG A 73 15.73 -35.10 -11.51
N LYS A 74 15.48 -35.14 -12.82
CA LYS A 74 15.32 -33.93 -13.63
C LYS A 74 14.07 -33.14 -13.22
N ILE A 75 12.95 -33.83 -13.00
CA ILE A 75 11.69 -33.24 -12.52
C ILE A 75 11.88 -32.62 -11.13
N ASN A 76 12.53 -33.33 -10.20
CA ASN A 76 12.77 -32.83 -8.85
C ASN A 76 13.67 -31.58 -8.88
N LYS A 77 14.75 -31.60 -9.67
CA LYS A 77 15.64 -30.44 -9.84
C LYS A 77 14.89 -29.22 -10.38
N MET A 78 14.11 -29.40 -11.46
CA MET A 78 13.32 -28.31 -12.07
C MET A 78 12.24 -27.78 -11.12
N THR A 79 11.61 -28.67 -10.35
CA THR A 79 10.61 -28.29 -9.34
C THR A 79 11.22 -27.48 -8.20
N ASP A 80 12.44 -27.83 -7.75
CA ASP A 80 13.14 -27.08 -6.72
C ASP A 80 13.61 -25.70 -7.23
N GLN A 81 14.07 -25.62 -8.48
CA GLN A 81 14.37 -24.33 -9.12
C GLN A 81 13.12 -23.45 -9.20
N LEU A 82 11.98 -24.00 -9.60
CA LEU A 82 10.72 -23.27 -9.61
C LEU A 82 10.33 -22.78 -8.20
N LYS A 83 10.40 -23.64 -7.18
CA LYS A 83 10.07 -23.27 -5.79
C LYS A 83 10.97 -22.16 -5.24
N THR A 84 12.27 -22.23 -5.52
CA THR A 84 13.22 -21.19 -5.08
C THR A 84 12.96 -19.84 -5.76
N LEU A 85 12.65 -19.85 -7.06
CA LEU A 85 12.24 -18.65 -7.80
C LEU A 85 10.96 -18.04 -7.22
N VAL A 86 9.91 -18.85 -7.02
CA VAL A 86 8.64 -18.36 -6.41
C VAL A 86 8.88 -17.78 -5.03
N LYS A 87 9.66 -18.47 -4.18
CA LYS A 87 9.98 -18.00 -2.82
C LYS A 87 10.74 -16.67 -2.84
N SER A 88 11.72 -16.53 -3.73
CA SER A 88 12.48 -15.29 -3.90
C SER A 88 11.55 -14.14 -4.35
N ARG A 89 10.66 -14.41 -5.32
CA ARG A 89 9.68 -13.42 -5.81
C ARG A 89 8.70 -12.98 -4.73
N THR A 90 8.11 -13.91 -3.97
CA THR A 90 7.19 -13.54 -2.89
C THR A 90 7.88 -12.67 -1.85
N SER A 91 9.15 -12.97 -1.53
CA SER A 91 9.96 -12.14 -0.63
C SER A 91 10.25 -10.76 -1.22
N GLN A 92 10.62 -10.67 -2.50
CA GLN A 92 10.85 -9.40 -3.19
C GLN A 92 9.57 -8.55 -3.30
N GLN A 93 8.42 -9.16 -3.58
CA GLN A 93 7.14 -8.46 -3.62
C GLN A 93 6.74 -7.90 -2.25
N ALA A 94 6.94 -8.68 -1.18
CA ALA A 94 6.70 -8.21 0.18
C ALA A 94 7.63 -7.05 0.54
N LYS A 95 8.92 -7.14 0.17
CA LYS A 95 9.89 -6.06 0.35
C LYS A 95 9.49 -4.80 -0.43
N MET A 96 9.09 -4.93 -1.70
CA MET A 96 8.65 -3.80 -2.52
C MET A 96 7.40 -3.13 -1.96
N LYS A 97 6.39 -3.93 -1.57
CA LYS A 97 5.18 -3.45 -0.87
C LYS A 97 5.54 -2.67 0.40
N TRP A 98 6.45 -3.21 1.19
CA TRP A 98 6.90 -2.60 2.44
C TRP A 98 7.64 -1.27 2.20
N ILE A 99 8.56 -1.24 1.23
CA ILE A 99 9.29 -0.02 0.85
C ILE A 99 8.34 1.07 0.37
N VAL A 100 7.43 0.75 -0.57
CA VAL A 100 6.45 1.72 -1.09
C VAL A 100 5.58 2.26 0.04
N ASN A 101 5.14 1.40 0.95
CA ASN A 101 4.35 1.80 2.10
C ASN A 101 5.12 2.76 3.02
N ILE A 102 6.39 2.47 3.34
CA ILE A 102 7.22 3.34 4.18
C ILE A 102 7.46 4.70 3.55
N VAL A 103 7.85 4.73 2.28
CA VAL A 103 8.07 5.99 1.54
C VAL A 103 6.80 6.84 1.58
N PHE A 104 5.65 6.20 1.38
CA PHE A 104 4.36 6.88 1.44
C PHE A 104 4.02 7.42 2.82
N TYR A 105 4.28 6.65 3.90
CA TYR A 105 4.09 7.11 5.27
C TYR A 105 4.99 8.31 5.62
N ILE A 106 6.25 8.29 5.18
CA ILE A 106 7.19 9.41 5.38
C ILE A 106 6.70 10.65 4.64
N LEU A 107 6.29 10.51 3.37
CA LEU A 107 5.77 11.62 2.57
C LEU A 107 4.48 12.19 3.19
N GLN A 108 3.59 11.33 3.68
CA GLN A 108 2.39 11.72 4.40
C GLN A 108 2.73 12.49 5.69
N ALA A 109 3.68 12.00 6.49
CA ALA A 109 4.11 12.67 7.71
C ALA A 109 4.73 14.03 7.42
N ALA A 110 5.59 14.12 6.39
CA ALA A 110 6.20 15.37 5.97
C ALA A 110 5.13 16.40 5.53
N LEU A 111 4.14 15.98 4.74
CA LEU A 111 3.04 16.83 4.31
C LEU A 111 2.21 17.32 5.51
N MET A 112 1.89 16.44 6.46
CA MET A 112 1.18 16.80 7.69
C MET A 112 1.98 17.83 8.51
N ILE A 113 3.29 17.62 8.67
CA ILE A 113 4.17 18.55 9.40
C ILE A 113 4.25 19.90 8.66
N SER A 114 4.38 19.91 7.33
CA SER A 114 4.39 21.15 6.55
C SER A 114 3.10 21.95 6.69
N LEU A 115 1.95 21.29 6.74
CA LEU A 115 0.67 21.96 7.00
C LEU A 115 0.61 22.54 8.41
N ILE A 116 1.04 21.76 9.42
CA ILE A 116 1.06 22.21 10.82
C ILE A 116 1.95 23.44 10.97
N LEU A 117 3.16 23.44 10.40
CA LEU A 117 4.09 24.57 10.48
C LEU A 117 3.56 25.81 9.73
N LYS A 118 2.91 25.61 8.58
CA LYS A 118 2.39 26.72 7.77
C LYS A 118 1.16 27.39 8.37
N TYR A 119 0.32 26.64 9.07
CA TYR A 119 -0.91 27.13 9.71
C TYR A 119 -0.83 27.04 11.24
N TYR A 120 0.38 27.13 11.79
CA TYR A 120 0.60 27.07 13.23
C TYR A 120 0.01 28.29 13.96
N ALA A 121 0.15 29.48 13.36
CA ALA A 121 -0.25 30.76 13.95
C ALA A 121 -1.69 31.18 13.60
N ASP A 122 -2.22 30.74 12.46
CA ASP A 122 -3.54 31.12 11.96
C ASP A 122 -4.57 29.99 12.15
N PRO A 123 -5.72 30.25 12.80
CA PRO A 123 -6.75 29.24 12.98
C PRO A 123 -7.39 28.90 11.62
N VAL A 124 -7.39 27.62 11.27
CA VAL A 124 -7.89 27.13 9.95
C VAL A 124 -9.38 27.42 9.78
N THR A 125 -10.15 27.35 10.88
CA THR A 125 -11.56 27.74 10.93
C THR A 125 -11.91 28.30 12.31
N VAL A 126 -12.77 29.33 12.34
CA VAL A 126 -13.34 29.87 13.57
C VAL A 126 -14.78 29.38 13.66
N VAL A 127 -15.11 28.64 14.72
CA VAL A 127 -16.40 28.01 14.93
C VAL A 127 -17.01 28.61 16.22
N PRO A 128 -18.33 28.85 16.30
CA PRO A 128 -18.93 29.47 17.48
C PRO A 128 -18.63 28.65 18.74
N SER A 129 -17.99 29.26 19.75
CA SER A 129 -17.56 28.60 21.00
C SER A 129 -18.65 27.75 21.66
N LYS A 130 -19.93 28.16 21.54
CA LYS A 130 -21.09 27.43 22.07
C LYS A 130 -21.22 25.97 21.59
N TRP A 131 -20.63 25.60 20.45
CA TRP A 131 -20.68 24.24 19.90
C TRP A 131 -19.54 23.33 20.40
N ILE A 132 -18.49 23.90 20.99
CA ILE A 132 -17.23 23.20 21.31
C ILE A 132 -16.97 23.15 22.83
N ALA A 133 -17.76 23.86 23.64
CA ALA A 133 -17.72 23.75 25.10
C ALA A 133 -18.07 22.32 25.56
N PRO A 134 -17.30 21.68 26.46
CA PRO A 134 -16.15 22.19 27.26
C PRO A 134 -14.75 21.87 26.67
N LEU A 135 -14.66 21.33 25.45
CA LEU A 135 -13.41 20.85 24.83
C LEU A 135 -12.62 21.95 24.07
N GLU A 136 -13.05 23.21 24.15
CA GLU A 136 -12.47 24.34 23.41
C GLU A 136 -10.94 24.42 23.50
N ARG A 137 -10.36 24.14 24.68
CA ARG A 137 -8.91 24.22 24.90
C ARG A 137 -8.13 23.10 24.24
N LEU A 138 -8.74 21.91 24.09
CA LEU A 138 -8.15 20.78 23.35
C LEU A 138 -8.33 20.95 21.85
N VAL A 139 -9.47 21.48 21.42
CA VAL A 139 -9.79 21.73 20.01
C VAL A 139 -8.99 22.90 19.44
N ALA A 140 -8.68 23.91 20.25
CA ALA A 140 -7.87 25.06 19.84
C ALA A 140 -6.34 24.82 19.88
N PHE A 141 -5.87 23.66 20.34
CA PHE A 141 -4.44 23.37 20.36
C PHE A 141 -3.94 23.08 18.92
N PRO A 142 -2.87 23.70 18.40
CA PRO A 142 -1.86 24.55 19.07
C PRO A 142 -2.08 26.08 19.00
N SER A 143 -3.07 26.56 18.24
CA SER A 143 -3.27 28.00 17.98
C SER A 143 -3.73 28.79 19.21
N GLY A 144 -4.43 28.16 20.17
CA GLY A 144 -4.80 28.76 21.45
C GLY A 144 -5.87 29.85 21.39
N ILE A 145 -6.47 30.07 20.22
CA ILE A 145 -7.47 31.11 19.97
C ILE A 145 -8.85 30.60 20.39
N ALA A 146 -9.57 31.36 21.21
CA ALA A 146 -10.93 31.01 21.65
C ALA A 146 -11.88 30.88 20.45
N GLY A 147 -12.53 29.72 20.31
CA GLY A 147 -13.40 29.39 19.18
C GLY A 147 -12.68 28.96 17.89
N GLY A 148 -11.34 28.94 17.87
CA GLY A 148 -10.58 28.42 16.73
C GLY A 148 -10.42 26.91 16.78
N VAL A 149 -10.61 26.22 15.66
CA VAL A 149 -10.19 24.81 15.53
C VAL A 149 -8.73 24.77 15.12
N GLY A 150 -7.89 24.23 16.00
CA GLY A 150 -6.49 23.98 15.73
C GLY A 150 -6.32 23.01 14.56
N ILE A 151 -5.28 23.24 13.75
CA ILE A 151 -5.06 22.46 12.53
C ILE A 151 -4.93 20.96 12.81
N THR A 152 -4.38 20.57 13.95
CA THR A 152 -4.25 19.16 14.36
C THR A 152 -5.61 18.49 14.56
N CYS A 153 -6.55 19.15 15.26
CA CYS A 153 -7.90 18.65 15.46
C CYS A 153 -8.66 18.57 14.12
N TRP A 154 -8.55 19.62 13.30
CA TRP A 154 -9.14 19.65 11.95
C TRP A 154 -8.64 18.52 11.06
N LEU A 155 -7.31 18.29 11.02
CA LEU A 155 -6.69 17.21 10.25
C LEU A 155 -7.21 15.83 10.69
N VAL A 156 -7.37 15.59 11.99
CA VAL A 156 -7.88 14.30 12.50
C VAL A 156 -9.33 14.07 12.07
N VAL A 157 -10.20 15.06 12.25
CA VAL A 157 -11.62 14.96 11.85
C VAL A 157 -11.73 14.73 10.34
N CYS A 158 -11.02 15.51 9.53
CA CYS A 158 -11.06 15.38 8.08
C CYS A 158 -10.54 14.01 7.63
N ASN A 159 -9.46 13.53 8.25
CA ASN A 159 -8.89 12.22 7.93
C ASN A 159 -9.87 11.09 8.28
N LYS A 160 -10.59 11.18 9.41
CA LYS A 160 -11.63 10.21 9.79
C LYS A 160 -12.84 10.25 8.85
N VAL A 161 -13.35 11.43 8.52
CA VAL A 161 -14.49 11.59 7.62
C VAL A 161 -14.17 11.04 6.23
N VAL A 162 -13.00 11.38 5.67
CA VAL A 162 -12.58 10.85 4.37
C VAL A 162 -12.41 9.33 4.43
N ALA A 163 -11.82 8.78 5.49
CA ALA A 163 -11.69 7.34 5.65
C ALA A 163 -13.05 6.63 5.70
N ILE A 164 -14.06 7.21 6.37
CA ILE A 164 -15.43 6.66 6.43
C ILE A 164 -16.09 6.70 5.05
N ILE A 165 -16.02 7.83 4.34
CA ILE A 165 -16.60 7.97 2.99
C ILE A 165 -15.98 6.97 2.03
N LEU A 166 -14.65 6.83 2.09
CA LEU A 166 -13.90 5.95 1.23
C LEU A 166 -14.18 4.47 1.51
N HIS A 167 -14.38 4.11 2.77
CA HIS A 167 -14.85 2.77 3.16
C HIS A 167 -16.31 2.51 2.77
N ALA A 168 -17.14 3.55 2.68
CA ALA A 168 -18.52 3.42 2.21
C ALA A 168 -18.63 3.28 0.69
N VAL A 169 -17.61 3.74 -0.06
CA VAL A 169 -17.55 3.71 -1.54
C VAL A 169 -16.76 2.50 -2.07
N SER A 170 -15.82 1.97 -1.30
CA SER A 170 -15.06 0.75 -1.63
C SER A 170 -15.82 -0.53 -1.33
#